data_AF-A0A7X4DV00-F1
#
_entry.id   AF-A0A7X4DV00-F1
#
_cell.length_a   1.000
_cell.length_b   1.000
_cell.length_c   1.000
_cell.angle_alpha   90.00
_cell.angle_beta   90.00
_cell.angle_gamma   90.00
#
_symmetry.space_group_name_H-M   'P 1'
#
loop_
_entity.id
_entity.type
_entity.pdbx_description
1 polymer ?
#
loop_
_entity_poly.entity_id
_entity_poly.type
_entity_poly.pdbx_seq_one_letter_code
_entity_poly.pdbx_strand_id
1 'polypeptide(L)'
;MSAATDTTTISYHGPGEGAELWGATQADFVLDWPNRPAREVAVLLQDAAAEALAQAASAEDGPDFRAAAARAVGEAWLQAQVERDGRIDSVAVISAATLAERPELVTVARSLATGAS
;
A
#
# COMPACT_ATOMS: atom_id res chain seq x y z
N MET A 1 30.35 19.45 -6.35
CA MET A 1 29.38 18.53 -7.00
C MET A 1 28.59 17.87 -5.89
N SER A 2 27.33 18.27 -5.68
CA SER A 2 26.44 17.54 -4.77
C SER A 2 26.08 16.22 -5.42
N ALA A 3 26.38 15.11 -4.74
CA ALA A 3 25.79 13.83 -5.10
C ALA A 3 24.28 13.97 -4.90
N ALA A 4 23.50 13.88 -5.99
CA ALA A 4 22.06 13.68 -5.87
C ALA A 4 21.88 12.42 -5.01
N THR A 5 21.09 12.54 -3.95
CA THR A 5 20.80 11.39 -3.09
C THR A 5 19.95 10.43 -3.92
N ASP A 6 20.61 9.46 -4.51
CA ASP A 6 20.02 8.33 -5.24
C ASP A 6 19.05 7.62 -4.27
N THR A 7 17.79 8.06 -4.29
CA THR A 7 16.74 7.60 -3.36
C THR A 7 15.67 6.90 -4.16
N THR A 8 15.22 5.74 -3.67
CA THR A 8 14.09 5.05 -4.27
C THR A 8 12.82 5.89 -4.13
N THR A 9 12.11 6.08 -5.24
CA THR A 9 10.81 6.76 -5.25
C THR A 9 9.70 5.74 -5.46
N ILE A 10 8.62 5.87 -4.68
CA ILE A 10 7.38 5.08 -4.83
C ILE A 10 6.30 6.02 -5.32
N SER A 11 5.75 5.75 -6.50
CA SER A 11 4.72 6.57 -7.14
C SER A 11 3.43 5.77 -7.29
N TYR A 12 2.31 6.28 -6.77
CA TYR A 12 0.99 5.70 -6.99
C TYR A 12 0.49 5.98 -8.40
N HIS A 13 0.07 4.95 -9.14
CA HIS A 13 -0.36 5.04 -10.54
C HIS A 13 -1.87 4.83 -10.73
N GLY A 14 -2.59 4.45 -9.68
CA GLY A 14 -4.04 4.33 -9.72
C GLY A 14 -4.54 3.00 -9.14
N PRO A 15 -5.87 2.81 -9.13
CA PRO A 15 -6.45 1.50 -8.87
C PRO A 15 -6.10 0.56 -10.03
N GLY A 16 -5.92 -0.73 -9.73
CA GLY A 16 -5.63 -1.72 -10.77
C GLY A 16 -6.80 -1.99 -11.72
N GLU A 17 -6.48 -2.45 -12.94
CA GLU A 17 -7.52 -2.92 -13.87
C GLU A 17 -8.30 -4.09 -13.23
N GLY A 18 -9.61 -3.91 -13.06
CA GLY A 18 -10.46 -4.90 -12.39
C GLY A 18 -10.30 -4.92 -10.88
N ALA A 19 -10.17 -3.75 -10.25
CA ALA A 19 -9.86 -3.49 -8.83
C ALA A 19 -10.62 -4.29 -7.73
N GLU A 20 -11.54 -5.19 -8.05
CA GLU A 20 -12.12 -6.19 -7.13
C GLU A 20 -11.95 -7.64 -7.64
N LEU A 21 -10.81 -7.93 -8.24
CA LEU A 21 -10.44 -9.28 -8.64
C LEU A 21 -10.05 -10.06 -7.37
N TRP A 22 -10.78 -11.16 -7.11
CA TRP A 22 -10.41 -12.20 -6.14
C TRP A 22 -10.55 -11.80 -4.66
N GLY A 23 -11.52 -10.93 -4.34
CA GLY A 23 -11.76 -10.49 -2.97
C GLY A 23 -10.62 -9.62 -2.42
N ALA A 24 -10.07 -8.77 -3.28
CA ALA A 24 -9.04 -7.83 -2.93
C ALA A 24 -9.18 -6.52 -3.72
N THR A 25 -8.84 -5.42 -3.08
CA THR A 25 -8.70 -4.10 -3.70
C THR A 25 -7.26 -3.88 -4.16
N GLN A 26 -7.07 -3.61 -5.45
CA GLN A 26 -5.74 -3.39 -6.04
C GLN A 26 -5.36 -1.91 -6.08
N ALA A 27 -4.11 -1.62 -5.70
CA ALA A 27 -3.45 -0.33 -5.89
C ALA A 27 -2.10 -0.55 -6.61
N ASP A 28 -1.90 0.17 -7.72
CA ASP A 28 -0.71 0.03 -8.55
C ASP A 28 0.32 1.12 -8.25
N PHE A 29 1.58 0.70 -8.20
CA PHE A 29 2.72 1.56 -7.90
C PHE A 29 3.85 1.36 -8.89
N VAL A 30 4.61 2.42 -9.13
CA VAL A 30 5.91 2.34 -9.81
C VAL A 30 6.99 2.66 -8.80
N LEU A 31 7.97 1.75 -8.72
CA LEU A 31 9.17 1.93 -7.93
C LEU A 31 10.32 2.30 -8.86
N ASP A 32 10.89 3.47 -8.62
CA ASP A 32 12.08 3.95 -9.32
C ASP A 32 13.29 3.81 -8.39
N TRP A 33 14.22 2.91 -8.71
CA TRP A 33 15.46 2.74 -7.94
C TRP A 33 16.64 3.34 -8.68
N PRO A 34 17.61 3.87 -7.93
CA PRO A 34 18.93 4.16 -8.48
C PRO A 34 19.55 2.91 -9.09
N ASN A 35 20.05 3.05 -10.32
CA ASN A 35 20.83 2.02 -11.02
C ASN A 35 20.08 0.69 -11.26
N ARG A 36 18.74 0.70 -11.25
CA ARG A 36 17.91 -0.44 -11.68
C ARG A 36 16.76 0.07 -12.56
N PRO A 37 16.22 -0.77 -13.46
CA PRO A 37 14.99 -0.42 -14.16
C PRO A 37 13.85 -0.18 -13.17
N ALA A 38 12.99 0.79 -13.47
CA ALA A 38 11.74 0.99 -12.76
C ALA A 38 10.89 -0.30 -12.80
N ARG A 39 10.12 -0.55 -11.76
CA ARG A 39 9.25 -1.73 -11.65
C ARG A 39 7.85 -1.32 -11.26
N GLU A 40 6.89 -1.90 -11.95
CA GLU A 40 5.48 -1.88 -11.54
C GLU A 40 5.23 -2.94 -10.47
N VAL A 41 4.52 -2.53 -9.44
CA VAL A 41 4.12 -3.38 -8.32
C VAL A 41 2.63 -3.20 -8.08
N ALA A 42 1.88 -4.30 -8.16
CA ALA A 42 0.49 -4.35 -7.76
C ALA A 42 0.40 -4.73 -6.29
N VAL A 43 -0.23 -3.88 -5.48
CA VAL A 43 -0.57 -4.20 -4.09
C VAL A 43 -2.03 -4.61 -4.02
N LEU A 44 -2.28 -5.81 -3.49
CA LEU A 44 -3.61 -6.39 -3.30
C LEU A 44 -3.98 -6.34 -1.82
N LEU A 45 -4.91 -5.46 -1.45
CA LEU A 45 -5.50 -5.41 -0.12
C LEU A 45 -6.69 -6.37 -0.05
N GLN A 46 -6.56 -7.50 0.65
CA GLN A 46 -7.64 -8.47 0.74
C GLN A 46 -8.84 -7.92 1.52
N ASP A 47 -10.05 -8.40 1.22
CA ASP A 47 -11.30 -7.96 1.86
C ASP A 47 -11.23 -8.04 3.39
N ALA A 48 -10.72 -9.14 3.94
CA ALA A 48 -10.59 -9.30 5.39
C ALA A 48 -9.59 -8.31 6.01
N ALA A 49 -8.56 -7.90 5.25
CA ALA A 49 -7.63 -6.86 5.69
C ALA A 49 -8.32 -5.49 5.62
N ALA A 50 -9.05 -5.20 4.54
CA ALA A 50 -9.80 -3.97 4.39
C ALA A 50 -10.84 -3.77 5.50
N GLU A 51 -11.62 -4.80 5.81
CA GLU A 51 -12.59 -4.80 6.91
C GLU A 51 -11.91 -4.49 8.26
N ALA A 52 -10.78 -5.14 8.54
CA ALA A 52 -10.03 -4.90 9.77
C ALA A 52 -9.50 -3.45 9.85
N LEU A 53 -9.07 -2.88 8.73
CA LEU A 53 -8.63 -1.48 8.67
C LEU A 53 -9.80 -0.51 8.87
N ALA A 54 -10.96 -0.77 8.28
CA ALA A 54 -12.17 0.05 8.43
C ALA A 54 -12.61 0.07 9.90
N GLN A 55 -12.68 -1.10 10.54
CA GLN A 55 -12.97 -1.23 11.97
C GLN A 55 -11.95 -0.46 12.82
N ALA A 56 -10.66 -0.62 12.54
CA ALA A 56 -9.60 0.07 13.28
C ALA A 56 -9.63 1.59 13.12
N ALA A 57 -10.10 2.08 11.98
CA ALA A 57 -10.27 3.50 11.66
C ALA A 57 -11.63 4.06 12.11
N SER A 58 -12.55 3.22 12.61
CA SER A 58 -13.94 3.59 12.87
C SER A 58 -14.62 4.22 11.64
N ALA A 59 -14.32 3.68 10.46
CA ALA A 59 -14.85 4.12 9.17
C ALA A 59 -15.78 3.04 8.57
N GLU A 60 -16.59 3.43 7.59
CA GLU A 60 -17.38 2.50 6.80
C GLU A 60 -16.49 1.73 5.82
N ASP A 61 -16.65 0.40 5.76
CA ASP A 61 -15.97 -0.44 4.77
C ASP A 61 -16.67 -0.36 3.41
N GLY A 62 -16.43 0.76 2.71
CA GLY A 62 -16.96 1.02 1.37
C GLY A 62 -15.87 1.14 0.30
N PRO A 63 -16.23 1.14 -1.00
CA PRO A 63 -15.26 1.17 -2.11
C PRO A 63 -14.25 2.32 -2.02
N ASP A 64 -14.71 3.52 -1.64
CA ASP A 64 -13.84 4.69 -1.48
C ASP A 64 -12.82 4.51 -0.35
N PHE A 65 -13.26 3.97 0.79
CA PHE A 65 -12.36 3.65 1.89
C PHE A 65 -11.35 2.58 1.49
N ARG A 66 -11.81 1.51 0.84
CA ARG A 66 -10.96 0.40 0.38
C ARG A 66 -9.89 0.87 -0.58
N ALA A 67 -10.23 1.73 -1.54
CA ALA A 67 -9.27 2.31 -2.48
C ALA A 67 -8.25 3.22 -1.76
N ALA A 68 -8.71 4.07 -0.84
CA ALA A 68 -7.83 4.92 -0.04
C ALA A 68 -6.91 4.09 0.87
N ALA A 69 -7.42 3.03 1.48
CA ALA A 69 -6.68 2.10 2.32
C ALA A 69 -5.66 1.31 1.52
N ALA A 70 -6.03 0.75 0.37
CA ALA A 70 -5.12 0.02 -0.51
C ALA A 70 -3.95 0.91 -0.96
N ARG A 71 -4.24 2.17 -1.32
CA ARG A 71 -3.20 3.16 -1.62
C ARG A 71 -2.30 3.43 -0.43
N ALA A 72 -2.84 3.89 0.69
CA ALA A 72 -2.03 4.38 1.80
C ALA A 72 -1.24 3.25 2.48
N VAL A 73 -1.88 2.09 2.69
CA VAL A 73 -1.23 0.93 3.29
C VAL A 73 -0.25 0.28 2.32
N GLY A 74 -0.56 0.26 1.02
CA GLY A 74 0.37 -0.22 0.00
C GLY A 74 1.65 0.61 -0.07
N GLU A 75 1.52 1.94 -0.07
CA GLU A 75 2.67 2.85 -0.05
C GLU A 75 3.53 2.64 1.21
N ALA A 76 2.90 2.56 2.39
CA ALA A 76 3.61 2.33 3.65
C ALA A 76 4.30 0.96 3.69
N TRP A 77 3.65 -0.08 3.16
CA TRP A 77 4.25 -1.42 3.06
C TRP A 77 5.47 -1.40 2.13
N LEU A 78 5.35 -0.81 0.94
CA LEU A 78 6.44 -0.70 -0.03
C LEU A 78 7.63 0.07 0.55
N GLN A 79 7.37 1.19 1.22
CA GLN A 79 8.40 1.99 1.89
C GLN A 79 9.18 1.15 2.90
N ALA A 80 8.48 0.41 3.76
CA ALA A 80 9.12 -0.45 4.73
C ALA A 80 9.91 -1.60 4.09
N GLN A 81 9.46 -2.14 2.95
CA GLN A 81 10.19 -3.19 2.22
C GLN A 81 11.45 -2.66 1.53
N VAL A 82 11.41 -1.43 1.01
CA VAL A 82 12.59 -0.73 0.48
C VAL A 82 13.64 -0.57 1.57
N GLU A 83 13.23 -0.11 2.76
CA GLU A 83 14.13 0.15 3.89
C GLU A 83 14.76 -1.12 4.47
N ARG A 84 14.02 -2.23 4.49
CA ARG A 84 14.44 -3.46 5.15
C ARG A 84 15.45 -4.25 4.33
N ASP A 85 15.05 -4.66 3.12
CA ASP A 85 15.84 -5.62 2.31
C ASP A 85 15.97 -5.20 0.83
N GLY A 86 15.26 -4.15 0.39
CA GLY A 86 15.29 -3.66 -1.00
C GLY A 86 14.80 -4.69 -2.04
N ARG A 87 14.05 -5.70 -1.59
CA ARG A 87 13.45 -6.77 -2.42
C ARG A 87 11.94 -6.66 -2.36
N ILE A 88 11.35 -6.39 -3.53
CA ILE A 88 9.91 -6.22 -3.70
C ILE A 88 9.50 -7.00 -4.94
N ASP A 89 8.62 -7.97 -4.75
CA ASP A 89 8.00 -8.72 -5.84
C ASP A 89 7.02 -7.81 -6.60
N SER A 90 6.74 -8.15 -7.86
CA SER A 90 5.79 -7.38 -8.69
C SER A 90 4.35 -7.46 -8.21
N VAL A 91 4.03 -8.37 -7.29
CA VAL A 91 2.72 -8.45 -6.64
C VAL A 91 2.95 -8.61 -5.14
N ALA A 92 2.28 -7.78 -4.35
CA ALA A 92 2.27 -7.84 -2.91
C ALA A 92 0.84 -8.07 -2.41
N VAL A 93 0.66 -8.99 -1.47
CA VAL A 93 -0.65 -9.27 -0.87
C VAL A 93 -0.63 -8.82 0.59
N ILE A 94 -1.55 -7.93 0.93
CA ILE A 94 -1.76 -7.46 2.30
C ILE A 94 -3.00 -8.17 2.83
N SER A 95 -2.74 -9.17 3.68
CA SER A 95 -3.74 -9.99 4.34
C SER A 95 -4.01 -9.51 5.77
N ALA A 96 -5.06 -10.02 6.42
CA ALA A 96 -5.29 -9.77 7.83
C ALA A 96 -4.12 -10.26 8.71
N ALA A 97 -3.45 -11.37 8.32
CA ALA A 97 -2.25 -11.84 8.99
C ALA A 97 -1.08 -10.85 8.85
N THR A 98 -0.91 -10.27 7.65
CA THR A 98 0.09 -9.21 7.40
C THR A 98 -0.12 -8.02 8.34
N LEU A 99 -1.38 -7.60 8.57
CA LEU A 99 -1.70 -6.51 9.48
C LEU A 99 -1.41 -6.86 10.95
N ALA A 100 -1.66 -8.11 11.36
CA ALA A 100 -1.36 -8.58 12.71
C ALA A 100 0.16 -8.56 13.00
N GLU A 101 0.98 -8.87 11.99
CA GLU A 101 2.45 -8.84 12.10
C GLU A 101 3.05 -7.43 11.96
N ARG A 102 2.31 -6.50 11.33
CA ARG A 102 2.77 -5.15 11.00
C ARG A 102 1.76 -4.09 11.51
N PRO A 103 1.65 -3.90 12.84
CA PRO A 103 0.66 -2.99 13.44
C PRO A 103 0.83 -1.51 13.03
N GLU A 104 2.00 -1.12 12.53
CA GLU A 104 2.22 0.21 11.95
C GLU A 104 1.33 0.48 10.72
N LEU A 105 0.98 -0.55 9.94
CA LEU A 105 0.10 -0.42 8.78
C LEU A 105 -1.35 -0.09 9.19
N VAL A 106 -1.78 -0.60 10.35
CA VAL A 106 -3.09 -0.27 10.93
C VAL A 106 -3.13 1.20 11.38
N THR A 107 -1.99 1.73 11.82
CA THR A 107 -1.89 3.15 12.23
C THR A 107 -2.05 4.08 11.03
N VAL A 108 -1.57 3.69 9.85
CA VAL A 108 -1.78 4.44 8.60
C VAL A 108 -3.27 4.58 8.27
N ALA A 109 -4.05 3.50 8.40
CA ALA A 109 -5.49 3.54 8.11
C ALA A 109 -6.27 4.43 9.08
N ARG A 110 -5.87 4.52 10.35
CA ARG A 110 -6.49 5.44 11.32
C ARG A 110 -6.36 6.90 10.90
N SER A 111 -5.25 7.27 10.28
CA SER A 111 -5.01 8.63 9.79
C SER A 111 -5.89 8.99 8.59
N LEU A 112 -6.41 8.00 7.84
CA LEU A 112 -7.34 8.23 6.73
C LEU A 112 -8.66 8.81 7.21
N ALA A 113 -9.17 8.35 8.36
CA ALA A 113 -10.42 8.86 8.93
C ALA A 113 -10.31 10.32 9.42
N THR A 114 -9.12 10.75 9.81
CA THR A 114 -8.89 12.13 10.30
C THR A 114 -8.63 13.15 9.20
N GLY A 115 -8.38 12.73 7.95
CA GLY A 115 -8.08 13.60 6.82
C GLY A 115 -9.29 14.02 5.97
N ALA A 116 -10.50 13.52 6.28
CA ALA A 116 -11.73 13.79 5.54
C ALA A 116 -12.58 14.94 6.16
N SER A 117 -11.98 15.81 6.98
CA SER A 117 -12.64 16.97 7.60
C SER A 117 -12.44 18.26 6.81
#